data_AF-A0AAC8Q1G3-F1
#
_entry.id   AF-A0AAC8Q1G3-F1
#
_cell.length_a   1.000
_cell.length_b   1.000
_cell.length_c   1.000
_cell.angle_alpha   90.00
_cell.angle_beta   90.00
_cell.angle_gamma   90.00
#
_symmetry.space_group_name_H-M   'P 1'
#
loop_
_entity.id
_entity.type
_entity.pdbx_description
1 polymer ?
#
loop_
_entity_poly.entity_id
_entity_poly.type
_entity_poly.pdbx_seq_one_letter_code
_entity_poly.pdbx_strand_id
1 'polypeptide(L)'
;MAKQLEEAWQETDVEKFERLRQLVKPLAPSWAHLAPGTRFGPLSGSAHGRFAQLYTLDGDTVLIRREALEQLQAEGLRGLKGVRTGLRFRQKNAPELLEPEVEMHGLFHPDCLPPGKADPCVTCGCYRFSLPKQPLLDRASLPEHLDVFRLRNFTNVIVITERFADTLNRLGFEEFSLRELPVR
;
A
#
# COMPACT_ATOMS: atom_id res chain seq x y z
N MET A 1 4.32 -8.07 30.02
CA MET A 1 4.62 -8.39 28.61
C MET A 1 3.58 -7.84 27.65
N ALA A 2 2.27 -8.11 27.79
CA ALA A 2 1.25 -7.66 26.81
C ALA A 2 1.27 -6.15 26.52
N LYS A 3 1.32 -5.31 27.55
CA LYS A 3 1.32 -3.84 27.40
C LYS A 3 2.57 -3.26 26.70
N GLN A 4 3.72 -3.94 26.80
CA GLN A 4 4.94 -3.55 26.09
C GLN A 4 4.85 -3.81 24.58
N LEU A 5 3.95 -4.70 24.15
CA LEU A 5 3.72 -5.00 22.74
C LEU A 5 2.73 -4.04 22.07
N GLU A 6 2.05 -3.19 22.85
CA GLU A 6 1.04 -2.24 22.34
C GLU A 6 1.67 -0.97 21.77
N GLU A 7 2.88 -0.61 22.22
CA GLU A 7 3.59 0.59 21.78
C GLU A 7 4.74 0.21 20.84
N ALA A 8 4.99 1.02 19.81
CA ALA A 8 6.15 0.82 18.96
C ALA A 8 7.43 1.09 19.76
N TRP A 9 8.35 0.13 19.78
CA TRP A 9 9.69 0.30 20.34
C TRP A 9 10.75 -0.03 19.30
N GLN A 10 11.95 0.52 19.49
CA GLN A 10 13.11 0.12 18.73
C GLN A 10 13.72 -1.14 19.36
N GLU A 11 13.58 -2.27 18.67
CA GLU A 11 14.30 -3.49 19.02
C GLU A 11 15.75 -3.41 18.51
N THR A 12 16.72 -3.51 19.40
CA THR A 12 18.14 -3.43 19.06
C THR A 12 18.77 -4.82 18.85
N ASP A 13 18.11 -5.87 19.32
CA ASP A 13 18.50 -7.27 19.11
C ASP A 13 17.81 -7.85 17.86
N VAL A 14 18.60 -8.07 16.80
CA VAL A 14 18.13 -8.59 15.51
C VAL A 14 17.56 -10.01 15.64
N GLU A 15 18.16 -10.87 16.47
CA GLU A 15 17.67 -12.25 16.64
C GLU A 15 16.30 -12.27 17.32
N LYS A 16 16.13 -11.39 18.32
CA LYS A 16 14.84 -11.19 18.97
C LYS A 16 13.79 -10.65 18.01
N PHE A 17 14.13 -9.66 17.18
CA PHE A 17 13.25 -9.17 16.12
C PHE A 17 12.83 -10.31 15.17
N GLU A 18 13.78 -11.10 14.71
CA GLU A 18 13.50 -12.22 13.79
C GLU A 18 12.57 -13.25 14.43
N ARG A 19 12.80 -13.61 15.70
CA ARG A 19 11.92 -14.52 16.44
C ARG A 19 10.49 -13.96 16.52
N LEU A 20 10.33 -12.68 16.84
CA LEU A 20 9.00 -12.03 16.89
C LEU A 20 8.34 -12.01 15.51
N ARG A 21 9.10 -11.69 14.47
CA ARG A 21 8.62 -11.69 13.08
C ARG A 21 8.10 -13.08 12.67
N GLN A 22 8.80 -14.15 13.03
CA GLN A 22 8.35 -15.52 12.73
C GLN A 22 7.04 -15.89 13.45
N LEU A 23 6.77 -15.34 14.63
CA LEU A 23 5.50 -15.58 15.34
C LEU A 23 4.30 -14.93 14.63
N VAL A 24 4.51 -13.77 14.00
CA VAL A 24 3.44 -13.01 13.33
C VAL A 24 3.27 -13.43 11.87
N LYS A 25 4.33 -13.90 11.21
CA LYS A 25 4.32 -14.29 9.79
C LYS A 25 3.15 -15.21 9.39
N PRO A 26 2.74 -16.23 10.16
CA PRO A 26 1.60 -17.08 9.81
C PRO A 26 0.23 -16.38 9.85
N LEU A 27 0.15 -15.24 10.55
CA LEU A 27 -1.09 -14.44 10.68
C LEU A 27 -1.20 -13.37 9.58
N ALA A 28 -0.11 -13.10 8.87
CA ALA A 28 -0.06 -12.15 7.78
C ALA A 28 -0.30 -12.84 6.43
N PRO A 29 -0.87 -12.13 5.43
CA PRO A 29 -0.90 -12.63 4.07
C PRO A 29 0.50 -12.96 3.54
N SER A 30 0.62 -13.98 2.68
CA SER A 30 1.90 -14.43 2.14
C SER A 30 2.62 -13.37 1.29
N TRP A 31 1.87 -12.44 0.72
CA TRP A 31 2.41 -11.29 -0.03
C TRP A 31 2.88 -10.13 0.86
N ALA A 32 2.53 -10.10 2.15
CA ALA A 32 2.83 -8.97 3.03
C ALA A 32 4.32 -8.90 3.39
N HIS A 33 4.90 -7.70 3.29
CA HIS A 33 6.27 -7.44 3.71
C HIS A 33 6.32 -6.95 5.17
N LEU A 34 6.71 -7.83 6.09
CA LEU A 34 6.84 -7.52 7.53
C LEU A 34 8.22 -6.91 7.86
N ALA A 35 8.51 -5.72 7.34
CA ALA A 35 9.72 -4.95 7.66
C ALA A 35 9.69 -4.39 9.09
N PRO A 36 10.84 -4.01 9.68
CA PRO A 36 10.85 -3.22 10.90
C PRO A 36 10.00 -1.95 10.76
N GLY A 37 9.18 -1.67 11.78
CA GLY A 37 8.24 -0.55 11.76
C GLY A 37 6.90 -0.85 11.06
N THR A 38 6.68 -2.08 10.57
CA THR A 38 5.35 -2.52 10.10
C THR A 38 4.33 -2.32 11.21
N ARG A 39 3.26 -1.60 10.90
CA ARG A 39 2.14 -1.35 11.82
C ARG A 39 1.08 -2.43 11.62
N PHE A 40 0.37 -2.77 12.69
CA PHE A 40 -0.73 -3.71 12.69
C PHE A 40 -2.02 -3.04 13.17
N GLY A 41 -3.14 -3.59 12.73
CA GLY A 41 -4.46 -3.04 13.04
C GLY A 41 -4.86 -1.89 12.10
N PRO A 42 -6.08 -1.35 12.29
CA PRO A 42 -6.63 -0.32 11.41
C PRO A 42 -5.99 1.04 11.67
N LEU A 43 -5.98 1.90 10.66
CA LEU A 43 -5.72 3.34 10.85
C LEU A 43 -6.75 3.90 11.83
N SER A 44 -6.30 4.40 12.97
CA SER A 44 -7.16 4.91 14.03
C SER A 44 -6.73 6.32 14.46
N GLY A 45 -7.70 7.12 14.93
CA GLY A 45 -7.43 8.51 15.28
C GLY A 45 -8.68 9.38 15.22
N SER A 46 -8.47 10.69 15.19
CA SER A 46 -9.53 11.67 14.94
C SER A 46 -9.44 12.15 13.50
N ALA A 47 -10.58 12.29 12.82
CA ALA A 47 -10.67 12.82 11.46
C ALA A 47 -11.71 13.94 11.39
N HIS A 48 -11.42 14.97 10.59
CA HIS A 48 -12.30 16.12 10.41
C HIS A 48 -12.14 16.73 9.02
N GLY A 49 -13.19 17.37 8.50
CA GLY A 49 -13.17 18.09 7.23
C GLY A 49 -13.80 17.32 6.08
N ARG A 50 -13.53 17.79 4.86
CA ARG A 50 -14.03 17.20 3.61
C ARG A 50 -12.97 16.25 3.06
N PHE A 51 -13.38 15.02 2.76
CA PHE A 51 -12.56 14.01 2.12
C PHE A 51 -12.97 13.87 0.67
N ALA A 52 -12.04 13.68 -0.25
CA ALA A 52 -12.33 13.28 -1.62
C ALA A 52 -12.91 11.84 -1.68
N GLN A 53 -13.28 11.35 -2.87
CA GLN A 53 -13.64 9.94 -3.06
C GLN A 53 -12.45 9.03 -2.76
N LEU A 54 -11.27 9.45 -3.25
CA LEU A 54 -9.94 8.93 -2.92
C LEU A 54 -9.12 10.01 -2.24
N TYR A 55 -8.47 9.69 -1.13
CA TYR A 55 -7.65 10.63 -0.36
C TYR A 55 -6.32 10.01 0.03
N THR A 56 -5.21 10.68 -0.31
CA THR A 56 -3.87 10.24 0.08
C THR A 56 -3.46 10.87 1.42
N LEU A 57 -3.21 10.03 2.41
CA LEU A 57 -2.64 10.37 3.70
C LEU A 57 -1.14 10.03 3.69
N ASP A 58 -0.29 10.96 4.12
CA ASP A 58 1.16 10.76 4.29
C ASP A 58 1.89 10.14 3.07
N GLY A 59 1.40 10.45 1.86
CA GLY A 59 2.02 10.14 0.58
C GLY A 59 1.78 8.72 0.05
N ASP A 60 1.72 7.72 0.93
CA ASP A 60 1.56 6.32 0.53
C ASP A 60 0.29 5.67 1.05
N THR A 61 -0.39 6.21 2.06
CA THR A 61 -1.64 5.64 2.57
C THR A 61 -2.81 6.20 1.79
N VAL A 62 -3.71 5.34 1.30
CA VAL A 62 -4.91 5.77 0.57
C VAL A 62 -6.13 5.45 1.41
N LEU A 63 -7.02 6.43 1.52
CA LEU A 63 -8.37 6.27 2.05
C LEU A 63 -9.35 6.38 0.91
N ILE A 64 -10.38 5.54 0.94
CA ILE A 64 -11.48 5.58 -0.01
C ILE A 64 -12.78 5.70 0.76
N ARG A 65 -13.72 6.50 0.25
CA ARG A 65 -15.08 6.48 0.78
C ARG A 65 -15.76 5.14 0.45
N ARG A 66 -16.60 4.64 1.35
CA ARG A 66 -17.36 3.40 1.14
C ARG A 66 -18.03 3.37 -0.24
N GLU A 67 -18.77 4.42 -0.59
CA GLU A 67 -19.58 4.45 -1.81
C GLU A 67 -18.70 4.43 -3.07
N ALA A 68 -17.54 5.09 -3.01
CA ALA A 68 -16.56 5.07 -4.08
C ALA A 68 -15.93 3.69 -4.28
N LEU A 69 -15.63 2.97 -3.19
CA LEU A 69 -15.15 1.59 -3.26
C LEU A 69 -16.19 0.67 -3.88
N GLU A 70 -17.45 0.79 -3.44
CA GLU A 70 -18.56 -0.02 -3.94
C GLU A 70 -18.80 0.21 -5.45
N GLN A 71 -18.67 1.46 -5.92
CA GLN A 71 -18.70 1.78 -7.36
C GLN A 71 -17.57 1.08 -8.13
N LEU A 72 -16.32 1.17 -7.66
CA LEU A 72 -15.19 0.50 -8.31
C LEU A 72 -15.32 -1.03 -8.31
N GLN A 73 -15.85 -1.61 -7.23
CA GLN A 73 -16.13 -3.04 -7.14
C GLN A 73 -17.24 -3.48 -8.08
N ALA A 74 -18.29 -2.67 -8.27
CA ALA A 74 -19.38 -2.95 -9.21
C ALA A 74 -18.90 -3.02 -10.67
N GLU A 75 -17.80 -2.33 -11.00
CA GLU A 75 -17.14 -2.39 -12.31
C GLU A 75 -16.27 -3.65 -12.49
N GLY A 76 -16.21 -4.52 -11.48
CA GLY A 76 -15.51 -5.80 -11.51
C GLY A 76 -13.98 -5.68 -11.48
N LEU A 77 -13.44 -4.59 -10.92
CA LEU A 77 -12.01 -4.41 -10.71
C LEU A 77 -11.49 -5.40 -9.65
N ARG A 78 -10.36 -6.03 -9.96
CA ARG A 78 -9.79 -7.12 -9.15
C ARG A 78 -8.83 -6.60 -8.09
N GLY A 79 -8.78 -7.27 -6.95
CA GLY A 79 -7.88 -6.91 -5.84
C GLY A 79 -8.37 -5.75 -4.97
N LEU A 80 -9.60 -5.27 -5.15
CA LEU A 80 -10.17 -4.20 -4.34
C LEU A 80 -10.94 -4.74 -3.14
N LYS A 81 -10.33 -4.67 -1.96
CA LYS A 81 -11.01 -4.87 -0.67
C LYS A 81 -10.82 -3.63 0.19
N GLY A 82 -11.86 -3.24 0.93
CA GLY A 82 -11.79 -2.16 1.90
C GLY A 82 -11.71 -2.70 3.32
N VAL A 83 -10.75 -2.22 4.09
CA VAL A 83 -10.61 -2.47 5.52
C VAL A 83 -11.16 -1.28 6.28
N ARG A 84 -11.97 -1.53 7.33
CA ARG A 84 -12.53 -0.46 8.15
C ARG A 84 -11.46 0.26 8.93
N THR A 85 -11.48 1.58 8.88
CA THR A 85 -10.66 2.42 9.74
C THR A 85 -11.26 2.50 11.15
N GLY A 86 -10.43 2.81 12.14
CA GLY A 86 -10.81 3.21 13.50
C GLY A 86 -10.89 4.73 13.67
N LEU A 87 -11.15 5.47 12.59
CA LEU A 87 -11.22 6.94 12.61
C LEU A 87 -12.51 7.42 13.28
N ARG A 88 -12.37 8.38 14.19
CA ARG A 88 -13.49 9.02 14.89
C ARG A 88 -13.74 10.41 14.33
N PHE A 89 -14.98 10.66 13.92
CA PHE A 89 -15.42 11.94 13.40
C PHE A 89 -16.26 12.68 14.43
N ARG A 90 -16.05 14.00 14.54
CA ARG A 90 -16.90 14.88 15.34
C ARG A 90 -18.05 15.53 14.54
N GLN A 91 -17.95 15.51 13.21
CA GLN A 91 -18.94 16.12 12.32
C GLN A 91 -20.17 15.23 12.13
N LYS A 92 -21.35 15.85 12.00
CA LYS A 92 -22.57 15.15 11.59
C LYS A 92 -22.43 14.69 10.13
N ASN A 93 -22.91 13.49 9.82
CA ASN A 93 -22.85 12.87 8.48
C ASN A 93 -21.43 12.72 7.92
N ALA A 94 -20.48 12.25 8.73
CA ALA A 94 -19.16 11.92 8.24
C ALA A 94 -19.20 10.74 7.26
N PRO A 95 -18.41 10.77 6.17
CA PRO A 95 -18.30 9.62 5.28
C PRO A 95 -17.63 8.46 6.00
N GLU A 96 -17.99 7.23 5.67
CA GLU A 96 -17.22 6.06 6.09
C GLU A 96 -15.96 5.95 5.22
N LEU A 97 -14.80 6.08 5.85
CA LEU A 97 -13.50 5.93 5.19
C LEU A 97 -12.94 4.53 5.45
N LEU A 98 -12.51 3.89 4.37
CA LEU A 98 -11.89 2.58 4.34
C LEU A 98 -10.45 2.71 3.84
N GLU A 99 -9.56 1.83 4.29
CA GLU A 99 -8.24 1.63 3.69
C GLU A 99 -8.35 0.51 2.65
N PRO A 100 -8.03 0.77 1.37
CA PRO A 100 -7.91 -0.31 0.39
C PRO A 100 -6.77 -1.25 0.78
N GLU A 101 -7.04 -2.55 0.83
CA GLU A 101 -6.00 -3.57 0.85
C GLU A 101 -5.28 -3.53 -0.50
N VAL A 102 -3.99 -3.18 -0.47
CA VAL A 102 -3.17 -3.10 -1.68
C VAL A 102 -2.04 -4.12 -1.54
N GLU A 103 -2.18 -5.23 -2.26
CA GLU A 103 -1.19 -6.31 -2.23
C GLU A 103 0.16 -5.86 -2.80
N MET A 104 1.25 -6.50 -2.35
CA MET A 104 2.60 -6.17 -2.79
C MET A 104 3.08 -7.16 -3.85
N HIS A 105 3.04 -6.76 -5.12
CA HIS A 105 3.43 -7.54 -6.30
C HIS A 105 4.18 -6.68 -7.30
N GLY A 106 4.83 -7.29 -8.29
CA GLY A 106 5.61 -6.52 -9.26
C GLY A 106 6.90 -5.93 -8.68
N LEU A 107 7.78 -5.55 -9.60
CA LEU A 107 9.08 -4.98 -9.33
C LEU A 107 9.34 -3.85 -10.33
N PHE A 108 10.08 -2.83 -9.89
CA PHE A 108 10.86 -2.04 -10.82
C PHE A 108 11.95 -2.89 -11.46
N HIS A 109 12.13 -2.74 -12.76
CA HIS A 109 13.14 -3.42 -13.56
C HIS A 109 14.55 -2.95 -13.17
N PRO A 110 15.56 -3.84 -13.11
CA PRO A 110 16.94 -3.49 -12.73
C PRO A 110 17.51 -2.27 -13.47
N ASP A 111 17.24 -2.14 -14.77
CA ASP A 111 17.68 -1.02 -15.61
C ASP A 111 17.27 0.38 -15.11
N CYS A 112 16.21 0.52 -14.30
CA CYS A 112 15.83 1.82 -13.72
C CYS A 112 16.29 2.03 -12.27
N LEU A 113 16.98 1.04 -11.68
CA LEU A 113 17.44 1.12 -10.30
C LEU A 113 18.77 1.92 -10.21
N PRO A 114 19.02 2.63 -9.11
CA PRO A 114 20.28 3.36 -8.95
C PRO A 114 21.50 2.42 -9.01
N PRO A 115 22.63 2.84 -9.62
CA PRO A 115 23.86 2.05 -9.59
C PRO A 115 24.29 1.68 -8.17
N GLY A 116 24.70 0.43 -7.95
CA GLY A 116 25.13 -0.06 -6.64
C GLY A 116 24.01 -0.40 -5.65
N LYS A 117 22.74 -0.24 -6.03
CA LYS A 117 21.57 -0.69 -5.26
C LYS A 117 21.03 -2.01 -5.82
N ALA A 118 21.84 -3.05 -5.99
CA ALA A 118 21.31 -4.32 -6.52
C ALA A 118 20.35 -4.99 -5.53
N ASP A 119 20.69 -4.97 -4.22
CA ASP A 119 20.04 -5.84 -3.24
C ASP A 119 19.39 -5.10 -2.06
N PRO A 120 18.28 -5.64 -1.53
CA PRO A 120 17.72 -5.26 -0.23
C PRO A 120 18.72 -5.38 0.92
N CYS A 121 18.49 -4.65 2.02
CA CYS A 121 19.29 -4.79 3.23
C CYS A 121 19.25 -6.25 3.73
N VAL A 122 20.43 -6.87 3.93
CA VAL A 122 20.54 -8.25 4.40
C VAL A 122 19.96 -8.48 5.80
N THR A 123 19.86 -7.42 6.62
CA THR A 123 19.34 -7.51 7.99
C THR A 123 17.82 -7.35 8.03
N CYS A 124 17.28 -6.29 7.42
CA CYS A 124 15.86 -5.95 7.56
C CYS A 124 15.02 -6.17 6.30
N GLY A 125 15.64 -6.54 5.17
CA GLY A 125 14.97 -6.68 3.88
C GLY A 125 14.50 -5.35 3.27
N CYS A 126 14.67 -4.22 3.97
CA CYS A 126 14.29 -2.92 3.45
C CYS A 126 15.13 -2.57 2.23
N TYR A 127 14.45 -2.11 1.18
CA TYR A 127 15.06 -1.69 -0.05
C TYR A 127 14.64 -0.26 -0.37
N ARG A 128 15.43 0.69 0.15
CA ARG A 128 15.10 2.13 0.12
C ARG A 128 15.89 2.84 -0.97
N PHE A 129 15.21 3.48 -1.89
CA PHE A 129 15.78 4.42 -2.85
C PHE A 129 14.71 5.49 -3.17
N SER A 130 15.09 6.53 -3.90
CA SER A 130 14.13 7.51 -4.41
C SER A 130 13.45 6.97 -5.66
N LEU A 131 12.22 7.42 -5.94
CA LEU A 131 11.50 7.06 -7.17
C LEU A 131 12.41 7.31 -8.38
N PRO A 132 12.66 6.31 -9.26
CA PRO A 132 13.47 6.51 -10.45
C PRO A 132 12.93 7.65 -11.33
N LYS A 133 13.82 8.41 -11.97
CA LYS A 133 13.40 9.48 -12.90
C LYS A 133 12.61 8.91 -14.08
N GLN A 134 13.03 7.75 -14.56
CA GLN A 134 12.38 6.97 -15.61
C GLN A 134 12.02 5.60 -15.03
N PRO A 135 10.91 5.49 -14.29
CA PRO A 135 10.46 4.21 -13.74
C PRO A 135 10.14 3.24 -14.86
N LEU A 136 10.54 1.99 -14.67
CA LEU A 136 10.33 0.90 -15.62
C LEU A 136 9.87 -0.33 -14.85
N LEU A 137 8.73 -0.91 -15.23
CA LEU A 137 8.24 -2.12 -14.59
C LEU A 137 8.85 -3.38 -15.22
N ASP A 138 9.16 -4.37 -14.39
CA ASP A 138 9.56 -5.71 -14.84
C ASP A 138 8.31 -6.53 -15.19
N ARG A 139 8.14 -6.84 -16.48
CA ARG A 139 6.98 -7.58 -17.01
C ARG A 139 6.77 -8.91 -16.32
N ALA A 140 7.84 -9.67 -16.08
CA ALA A 140 7.75 -11.03 -15.56
C ALA A 140 7.26 -11.07 -14.11
N SER A 141 7.33 -9.94 -13.41
CA SER A 141 6.91 -9.80 -12.02
C SER A 141 5.46 -9.33 -11.82
N LEU A 142 4.78 -8.91 -12.89
CA LEU A 142 3.46 -8.27 -12.80
C LEU A 142 2.35 -9.29 -12.46
N PRO A 143 1.43 -8.96 -11.54
CA PRO A 143 0.31 -9.84 -11.21
C PRO A 143 -0.77 -9.80 -12.29
N GLU A 144 -1.17 -10.96 -12.81
CA GLU A 144 -2.29 -11.03 -13.78
C GLU A 144 -3.68 -10.97 -13.11
N HIS A 145 -3.74 -11.19 -11.80
CA HIS A 145 -4.98 -11.36 -11.02
C HIS A 145 -5.44 -10.09 -10.29
N LEU A 146 -4.70 -8.98 -10.38
CA LEU A 146 -4.97 -7.73 -9.68
C LEU A 146 -5.07 -6.57 -10.66
N ASP A 147 -5.94 -5.62 -10.37
CA ASP A 147 -6.01 -4.34 -11.10
C ASP A 147 -5.35 -3.18 -10.31
N VAL A 148 -4.96 -3.42 -9.06
CA VAL A 148 -4.23 -2.48 -8.18
C VAL A 148 -3.27 -3.23 -7.26
N PHE A 149 -2.03 -2.75 -7.13
CA PHE A 149 -0.99 -3.34 -6.28
C PHE A 149 0.13 -2.33 -5.98
N ARG A 150 1.05 -2.68 -5.07
CA ARG A 150 2.30 -1.95 -4.78
C ARG A 150 3.50 -2.77 -5.21
N LEU A 151 4.56 -2.11 -5.64
CA LEU A 151 5.80 -2.79 -5.99
C LEU A 151 6.50 -3.34 -4.74
N ARG A 152 6.90 -4.62 -4.77
CA ARG A 152 7.59 -5.27 -3.63
C ARG A 152 8.93 -4.61 -3.32
N ASN A 153 9.59 -4.07 -4.33
CA ASN A 153 10.86 -3.38 -4.21
C ASN A 153 10.69 -1.84 -4.10
N PHE A 154 9.45 -1.31 -4.10
CA PHE A 154 9.17 0.11 -3.91
C PHE A 154 7.72 0.36 -3.46
N THR A 155 7.47 0.28 -2.15
CA THR A 155 6.10 0.28 -1.59
C THR A 155 5.37 1.63 -1.67
N ASN A 156 6.08 2.72 -1.97
CA ASN A 156 5.53 4.07 -1.98
C ASN A 156 4.76 4.41 -3.26
N VAL A 157 4.73 3.51 -4.24
CA VAL A 157 3.95 3.67 -5.48
C VAL A 157 2.85 2.62 -5.52
N ILE A 158 1.64 3.09 -5.81
CA ILE A 158 0.51 2.25 -6.19
C ILE A 158 0.48 2.19 -7.71
N VAL A 159 0.47 0.98 -8.24
CA VAL A 159 0.34 0.69 -9.66
C VAL A 159 -1.07 0.18 -9.91
N ILE A 160 -1.68 0.68 -10.97
CA ILE A 160 -2.99 0.25 -11.42
C ILE A 160 -2.93 -0.18 -12.89
N THR A 161 -3.82 -1.08 -13.29
CA THR A 161 -3.95 -1.47 -14.70
C THR A 161 -4.64 -0.36 -15.51
N GLU A 162 -4.50 -0.40 -16.84
CA GLU A 162 -5.20 0.50 -17.77
C GLU A 162 -6.72 0.45 -17.55
N ARG A 163 -7.29 -0.76 -17.40
CA ARG A 163 -8.72 -0.94 -17.07
C ARG A 163 -9.14 -0.17 -15.81
N PHE A 164 -8.29 -0.15 -14.79
CA PHE A 164 -8.57 0.59 -13.56
C PHE A 164 -8.53 2.10 -13.82
N ALA A 165 -7.51 2.59 -14.52
CA ALA A 165 -7.37 3.98 -14.91
C ALA A 165 -8.58 4.48 -15.71
N ASP A 166 -9.01 3.72 -16.72
CA ASP A 166 -10.18 4.01 -17.54
C ASP A 166 -11.47 4.06 -16.71
N THR A 167 -11.60 3.14 -15.76
CA THR A 167 -12.75 3.10 -14.86
C THR A 167 -12.80 4.34 -13.97
N LEU A 168 -11.67 4.76 -13.41
CA LEU A 168 -11.61 6.00 -12.62
C LEU A 168 -12.01 7.22 -13.45
N ASN A 169 -11.49 7.33 -14.67
CA ASN A 169 -11.81 8.43 -15.59
C ASN A 169 -13.30 8.43 -15.95
N ARG A 170 -13.87 7.28 -16.29
CA ARG A 170 -15.29 7.14 -16.65
C ARG A 170 -16.24 7.47 -15.49
N LEU A 171 -15.85 7.11 -14.27
CA LEU A 171 -16.62 7.44 -13.06
C LEU A 171 -16.39 8.88 -12.58
N GLY A 172 -15.49 9.64 -13.23
CA GLY A 172 -15.25 11.05 -12.94
C GLY A 172 -14.49 11.28 -11.63
N PHE A 173 -13.59 10.38 -11.26
CA PHE A 173 -12.70 10.61 -10.13
C PHE A 173 -11.53 11.49 -10.61
N GLU A 174 -11.24 12.58 -9.91
CA GLU A 174 -10.31 13.64 -10.36
C GLU A 174 -9.19 13.91 -9.34
N GLU A 175 -9.15 13.17 -8.23
CA GLU A 175 -8.33 13.52 -7.06
C GLU A 175 -6.90 12.97 -7.12
N PHE A 176 -6.47 12.48 -8.28
CA PHE A 176 -5.17 11.87 -8.52
C PHE A 176 -4.57 12.31 -9.86
N SER A 177 -3.27 12.08 -10.02
CA SER A 177 -2.59 12.18 -11.32
C SER A 177 -2.12 10.81 -11.75
N LEU A 178 -2.46 10.42 -12.98
CA LEU A 178 -2.01 9.17 -13.58
C LEU A 178 -0.74 9.39 -14.38
N ARG A 179 0.22 8.49 -14.20
CA ARG A 179 1.45 8.42 -14.99
C ARG A 179 1.55 7.03 -15.58
N GLU A 180 1.57 6.95 -16.90
CA GLU A 180 1.86 5.69 -17.58
C GLU A 180 3.28 5.22 -17.25
N LEU A 181 3.42 3.91 -17.00
CA LEU A 181 4.70 3.29 -16.67
C LEU A 181 5.07 2.30 -17.79
N PRO A 182 6.21 2.47 -18.46
CA PRO A 182 6.67 1.50 -19.44
C PRO A 182 6.95 0.16 -18.75
N VAL A 183 6.80 -0.92 -19.52
CA VAL A 183 7.01 -2.29 -19.06
C VAL A 183 8.04 -2.97 -19.94
N ARG A 184 9.06 -3.57 -19.33
CA ARG A 184 10.08 -4.37 -20.01
C ARG A 184 9.94 -5.83 -19.66
#